data_AF-A0A963JX02-F1
#
_entry.id   AF-A0A963JX02-F1
#
_cell.length_a   1.000
_cell.length_b   1.000
_cell.length_c   1.000
_cell.angle_alpha   90.00
_cell.angle_beta   90.00
_cell.angle_gamma   90.00
#
_symmetry.space_group_name_H-M   'P 1'
#
loop_
_entity.id
_entity.type
_entity.pdbx_description
1 polymer ?
#
loop_
_entity_poly.entity_id
_entity_poly.type
_entity_poly.pdbx_seq_one_letter_code
_entity_poly.pdbx_strand_id
1 'polypeptide(L)'
;MPKMSSDAATPCQRATLHGPAMGTRWSVSVDCDAALSLDALRQDLAAAVEQVDAQMSPWKPESDLVRLNRAPVDAWVDLPLEILEVLACAMDIHRQSAGAF
;
A
#
# COMPACT_ATOMS: atom_id res chain seq x y z
N MET A 1 -32.97 15.80 37.40
CA MET A 1 -32.88 15.40 35.98
C MET A 1 -32.02 16.44 35.27
N PRO A 2 -30.99 16.05 34.50
CA PRO A 2 -31.18 15.30 33.26
C PRO A 2 -30.39 13.98 33.19
N LYS A 3 -30.99 12.98 32.52
CA LYS A 3 -30.31 11.80 32.00
C LYS A 3 -29.43 12.27 30.85
N MET A 4 -28.11 12.18 30.99
CA MET A 4 -27.22 12.13 29.84
C MET A 4 -27.31 10.72 29.27
N SER A 5 -28.14 10.53 28.25
CA SER A 5 -28.03 9.34 27.41
C SER A 5 -26.73 9.51 26.63
N SER A 6 -25.64 8.87 27.05
CA SER A 6 -24.57 8.58 26.11
C SER A 6 -25.15 7.58 25.13
N ASP A 7 -25.22 7.92 23.84
CA ASP A 7 -25.47 6.91 22.83
C ASP A 7 -24.48 5.77 23.06
N ALA A 8 -24.99 4.53 23.09
CA ALA A 8 -24.14 3.36 23.27
C ALA A 8 -23.17 3.32 22.09
N ALA A 9 -21.87 3.47 22.37
CA ALA A 9 -20.85 3.36 21.34
C ALA A 9 -21.03 2.01 20.62
N THR A 10 -21.07 2.03 19.28
CA THR A 10 -21.19 0.81 18.48
C THR A 10 -20.09 -0.16 18.91
N PRO A 11 -20.42 -1.40 19.31
CA PRO A 11 -19.42 -2.37 19.73
C PRO A 11 -18.44 -2.61 18.58
N CYS A 12 -17.17 -2.33 18.84
CA CYS A 12 -16.09 -2.52 17.88
C CYS A 12 -15.30 -3.78 18.26
N GLN A 13 -15.04 -4.66 17.30
CA GLN A 13 -14.25 -5.87 17.47
C GLN A 13 -12.92 -5.74 16.72
N ARG A 14 -11.84 -6.20 17.35
CA ARG A 14 -10.54 -6.30 16.68
C ARG A 14 -10.50 -7.51 15.74
N ALA A 15 -10.15 -7.27 14.49
CA ALA A 15 -9.87 -8.29 13.50
C ALA A 15 -8.43 -8.17 12.97
N THR A 16 -7.86 -9.29 12.55
CA THR A 16 -6.56 -9.34 11.88
C THR A 16 -6.71 -10.00 10.51
N LEU A 17 -6.36 -9.26 9.47
CA LEU A 17 -6.35 -9.70 8.07
C LEU A 17 -4.90 -9.87 7.62
N HIS A 18 -4.65 -10.81 6.71
CA HIS A 18 -3.32 -11.07 6.21
C HIS A 18 -3.34 -11.77 4.85
N GLY A 19 -2.22 -11.74 4.14
CA GLY A 19 -2.05 -12.40 2.85
C GLY A 19 -0.58 -12.47 2.41
N PRO A 20 -0.25 -13.25 1.37
CA PRO A 20 1.10 -13.28 0.80
C PRO A 20 1.39 -12.00 0.00
N ALA A 21 2.67 -11.63 -0.11
CA ALA A 21 3.14 -10.57 -1.02
C ALA A 21 4.67 -10.65 -1.19
N MET A 22 5.20 -10.56 -2.40
CA MET A 22 6.63 -10.32 -2.67
C MET A 22 7.61 -11.23 -1.89
N GLY A 23 7.31 -12.53 -1.77
CA GLY A 23 8.14 -13.48 -1.00
C GLY A 23 8.01 -13.36 0.54
N THR A 24 7.12 -12.49 1.01
CA THR A 24 6.75 -12.26 2.42
C THR A 24 5.22 -12.31 2.59
N ARG A 25 4.69 -11.75 3.69
CA ARG A 25 3.26 -11.60 3.98
C ARG A 25 2.95 -10.20 4.49
N TRP A 26 1.78 -9.68 4.12
CA TRP A 26 1.19 -8.49 4.74
C TRP A 26 0.25 -8.90 5.88
N SER A 27 0.08 -8.01 6.85
CA SER A 27 -0.86 -8.17 7.96
C SER A 27 -1.43 -6.81 8.35
N VAL A 28 -2.73 -6.76 8.65
CA VAL A 28 -3.45 -5.56 9.09
C VAL A 28 -4.28 -5.93 10.30
N SER A 29 -4.15 -5.17 11.39
CA SER A 29 -5.06 -5.24 12.54
C SER A 29 -5.96 -4.02 12.54
N VAL A 30 -7.26 -4.25 12.60
CA VAL A 30 -8.28 -3.21 12.52
C VAL A 30 -9.33 -3.44 13.60
N ASP A 31 -9.74 -2.37 14.27
CA ASP A 31 -10.94 -2.37 15.09
C ASP A 31 -12.11 -1.93 14.20
N CYS A 32 -13.08 -2.82 13.99
CA CYS A 32 -14.24 -2.54 13.14
C CYS A 32 -15.55 -2.95 13.83
N ASP A 33 -16.64 -2.26 13.47
CA ASP A 33 -17.98 -2.72 13.86
C ASP A 33 -18.43 -3.92 13.00
N ALA A 34 -19.58 -4.49 13.34
CA ALA A 34 -20.14 -5.65 12.65
C ALA A 34 -20.68 -5.34 11.25
N ALA A 35 -20.77 -4.06 10.83
CA ALA A 35 -21.24 -3.69 9.50
C ALA A 35 -20.14 -3.80 8.45
N LEU A 36 -18.86 -3.78 8.85
CA LEU A 36 -17.74 -3.93 7.94
C LEU A 36 -17.59 -5.38 7.47
N SER A 37 -17.58 -5.57 6.14
CA SER A 37 -17.22 -6.86 5.55
C SER A 37 -15.71 -7.05 5.57
N LEU A 38 -15.24 -7.92 6.46
CA LEU A 38 -13.82 -8.29 6.56
C LEU A 38 -13.30 -8.97 5.29
N ASP A 39 -14.15 -9.70 4.56
CA ASP A 39 -13.76 -10.34 3.31
C ASP A 39 -13.55 -9.32 2.18
N ALA A 40 -14.44 -8.33 2.07
CA ALA A 40 -14.27 -7.24 1.10
C ALA A 40 -13.00 -6.43 1.43
N LEU A 41 -12.81 -6.07 2.69
CA LEU A 41 -11.59 -5.37 3.12
C LEU A 41 -10.33 -6.19 2.82
N ARG A 42 -10.36 -7.51 3.04
CA ARG A 42 -9.21 -8.39 2.73
C ARG A 42 -8.90 -8.40 1.23
N GLN A 43 -9.93 -8.38 0.37
CA GLN A 43 -9.76 -8.32 -1.08
C GLN A 43 -9.17 -6.97 -1.51
N ASP A 44 -9.68 -5.86 -0.96
CA ASP A 44 -9.18 -4.52 -1.26
C ASP A 44 -7.71 -4.35 -0.81
N LEU A 45 -7.36 -4.84 0.38
CA LEU A 45 -5.98 -4.86 0.87
C LEU A 45 -5.07 -5.71 -0.01
N ALA A 46 -5.51 -6.89 -0.44
CA ALA A 46 -4.74 -7.72 -1.35
C ALA A 46 -4.54 -7.03 -2.70
N ALA A 47 -5.57 -6.38 -3.25
CA ALA A 47 -5.49 -5.66 -4.51
C ALA A 47 -4.53 -4.46 -4.42
N ALA A 48 -4.55 -3.71 -3.32
CA ALA A 48 -3.61 -2.61 -3.10
C ALA A 48 -2.15 -3.10 -3.05
N VAL A 49 -1.90 -4.21 -2.36
CA VAL A 49 -0.54 -4.80 -2.30
C VAL A 49 -0.11 -5.35 -3.67
N GLU A 50 -1.03 -5.98 -4.42
CA GLU A 50 -0.76 -6.46 -5.78
C GLU A 50 -0.48 -5.30 -6.75
N GLN A 51 -1.15 -4.15 -6.60
CA GLN A 51 -0.86 -2.95 -7.37
C GLN A 51 0.58 -2.47 -7.13
N VAL A 52 1.04 -2.43 -5.88
CA VAL A 52 2.43 -2.08 -5.57
C VAL A 52 3.40 -3.07 -6.20
N ASP A 53 3.11 -4.39 -6.13
CA ASP A 53 3.97 -5.40 -6.76
C ASP A 53 3.97 -5.28 -8.29
N ALA A 54 2.84 -4.98 -8.92
CA ALA A 54 2.75 -4.73 -10.36
C ALA A 54 3.59 -3.51 -10.79
N GLN A 55 3.66 -2.45 -9.97
CA GLN A 55 4.45 -1.27 -10.28
C GLN A 55 5.94 -1.46 -9.95
N MET A 56 6.26 -2.05 -8.79
CA MET A 56 7.60 -1.95 -8.17
C MET A 56 8.43 -3.23 -8.23
N SER A 57 7.89 -4.36 -8.68
CA SER A 57 8.63 -5.63 -8.66
C SER A 57 9.74 -5.68 -9.71
N PRO A 58 11.02 -5.83 -9.33
CA PRO A 58 12.09 -6.09 -10.30
C PRO A 58 12.01 -7.50 -10.91
N TRP A 59 11.16 -8.39 -10.39
CA TRP A 59 11.02 -9.77 -10.84
C TRP A 59 9.89 -9.98 -11.86
N LYS A 60 8.94 -9.04 -11.97
CA LYS A 60 7.89 -9.05 -13.00
C LYS A 60 8.39 -8.31 -14.24
N PRO A 61 8.63 -8.99 -15.38
CA PRO A 61 9.17 -8.34 -16.58
C PRO A 61 8.34 -7.18 -17.14
N GLU A 62 7.05 -7.17 -16.83
CA GLU A 62 6.03 -6.21 -17.22
C GLU A 62 5.82 -5.07 -16.20
N SER A 63 6.53 -5.07 -15.07
CA SER A 63 6.35 -4.02 -14.06
C SER A 63 6.78 -2.65 -14.57
N ASP A 64 6.19 -1.60 -14.01
CA ASP A 64 6.53 -0.22 -14.34
C ASP A 64 8.00 0.10 -14.03
N LEU A 65 8.53 -0.44 -12.93
CA LEU A 65 9.94 -0.33 -12.59
C LEU A 65 10.83 -0.98 -13.65
N VAL A 66 10.51 -2.19 -14.13
CA VAL A 66 11.33 -2.86 -15.15
C VAL A 66 11.20 -2.15 -16.50
N ARG A 67 10.01 -1.63 -16.84
CA ARG A 67 9.81 -0.76 -18.02
C ARG A 67 10.72 0.47 -17.96
N LEU A 68 10.75 1.16 -16.82
CA LEU A 68 11.64 2.31 -16.60
C LEU A 68 13.12 1.91 -16.71
N ASN A 69 13.53 0.84 -16.04
CA ASN A 69 14.93 0.38 -16.04
C ASN A 69 15.44 -0.02 -17.43
N ARG A 70 14.55 -0.47 -18.34
CA ARG A 70 14.89 -0.87 -19.71
C ARG A 70 14.80 0.27 -20.72
N ALA A 71 14.27 1.42 -20.33
CA ALA A 71 14.14 2.55 -21.23
C ALA A 71 15.54 3.03 -21.68
N PRO A 72 15.69 3.45 -22.95
CA PRO A 72 16.91 4.11 -23.39
C PRO A 72 17.20 5.35 -22.54
N VAL A 73 18.47 5.68 -22.40
CA VAL A 73 18.89 6.96 -21.82
C VAL A 73 18.25 8.11 -22.60
N ASP A 74 17.86 9.17 -21.89
CA ASP A 74 17.16 10.35 -22.43
C ASP A 74 15.78 10.10 -23.05
N ALA A 75 15.19 8.91 -22.86
CA ALA A 75 13.81 8.62 -23.25
C ALA A 75 12.83 8.90 -22.12
N TRP A 76 11.71 9.54 -22.45
CA TRP A 76 10.58 9.69 -21.52
C TRP A 76 9.81 8.37 -21.40
N VAL A 77 9.45 8.02 -20.18
CA VAL A 77 8.62 6.86 -19.86
C VAL A 77 7.38 7.36 -19.12
N ASP A 78 6.21 7.06 -19.65
CA ASP A 78 4.95 7.33 -18.96
C ASP A 78 4.73 6.27 -17.87
N LEU A 79 4.55 6.76 -16.64
CA LEU A 79 4.49 5.96 -15.41
C LEU A 79 3.28 6.38 -14.55
N PRO A 80 2.67 5.43 -13.81
CA PRO A 80 1.64 5.77 -12.83
C PRO A 80 2.12 6.77 -11.78
N LEU A 81 1.19 7.52 -11.20
CA LEU A 81 1.51 8.56 -10.20
C LEU A 81 2.16 7.95 -8.95
N GLU A 82 1.72 6.78 -8.51
CA GLU A 82 2.16 6.19 -7.25
C GLU A 82 3.65 5.80 -7.29
N ILE A 83 4.15 5.24 -8.41
CA ILE A 83 5.59 4.98 -8.58
C ILE A 83 6.40 6.28 -8.64
N LEU A 84 5.85 7.35 -9.22
CA LEU A 84 6.51 8.66 -9.22
C LEU A 84 6.66 9.22 -7.81
N GLU A 85 5.66 9.05 -6.94
CA GLU A 85 5.73 9.43 -5.53
C GLU A 85 6.84 8.66 -4.79
N VAL A 86 6.96 7.36 -5.04
CA VAL A 86 8.03 6.52 -4.47
C VAL A 86 9.40 7.00 -4.94
N LEU A 87 9.58 7.25 -6.24
CA LEU A 87 10.85 7.73 -6.79
C LEU A 87 11.21 9.11 -6.23
N ALA A 88 10.25 10.03 -6.14
CA ALA A 88 10.46 11.34 -5.55
C ALA A 88 10.89 11.26 -4.07
N CYS A 89 10.24 10.39 -3.29
CA CYS A 89 10.61 10.11 -1.90
C CYS A 89 12.03 9.52 -1.81
N ALA A 90 12.35 8.54 -2.64
CA ALA A 90 13.68 7.92 -2.69
C ALA A 90 14.79 8.95 -2.96
N MET A 91 14.56 9.86 -3.92
CA MET A 91 15.49 10.95 -4.22
C MET A 91 15.64 11.94 -3.06
N ASP A 92 14.56 12.20 -2.31
CA ASP A 92 14.66 13.06 -1.13
C ASP A 92 15.49 12.40 -0.02
N ILE A 93 15.23 11.13 0.28
CA ILE A 93 16.01 10.36 1.27
C ILE A 93 17.48 10.28 0.84
N HIS A 94 17.75 10.07 -0.45
CA HIS A 94 19.11 10.09 -1.00
C HIS A 94 19.86 11.38 -0.64
N ARG A 95 19.23 12.55 -0.85
CA ARG A 95 19.82 13.84 -0.49
C ARG A 95 20.04 13.98 1.01
N GLN A 96 19.03 13.64 1.81
CA GLN A 96 19.09 13.77 3.27
C GLN A 96 20.15 12.84 3.89
N SER A 97 20.36 11.68 3.28
CA SER A 97 21.32 10.67 3.74
C SER A 97 22.71 10.81 3.12
N ALA A 98 22.96 11.86 2.33
CA ALA A 98 24.21 12.06 1.57
C ALA A 98 24.59 10.84 0.70
N GLY A 99 23.58 10.18 0.13
CA GLY A 99 23.74 9.06 -0.80
C GLY A 99 23.89 7.68 -0.17
N ALA A 100 23.59 7.52 1.13
CA ALA A 100 23.54 6.21 1.77
C ALA A 100 22.31 5.38 1.39
N PHE A 101 21.22 6.07 1.04
CA PHE A 101 20.04 5.53 0.36
C PHE A 101 20.07 5.94 -1.11
#